data_AF-A0A161MCT8-F1
#
_entry.id   AF-A0A161MCT8-F1
#
_cell.length_a   1.000
_cell.length_b   1.000
_cell.length_c   1.000
_cell.angle_alpha   90.00
_cell.angle_beta   90.00
_cell.angle_gamma   90.00
#
_symmetry.space_group_name_H-M   'P 1'
#
loop_
_entity.id
_entity.type
_entity.pdbx_description
1 polymer ?
#
loop_
_entity_poly.entity_id
_entity_poly.type
_entity_poly.pdbx_seq_one_letter_code
_entity_poly.pdbx_strand_id
1 'polypeptide(L)'
;AERAEILQNCLNSLKDGGYIISIEDVGAEFAMDDIVTVASYACNNKCIMLLKKASLRDVENDAVIKYDSNDFTWIRKAQELISSAENRRIVFFSEKQKHSGLLGFANCLKRENDGKKTRFVLIMDDNAEKFSIANPFYANQLSKDLVINVYKNGRWGTYR
;
A
#
# COMPACT_ATOMS: atom_id res chain seq x y z
N ALA A 1 -7.02 -19.60 -22.50
CA ALA A 1 -7.09 -20.74 -21.57
C ALA A 1 -5.73 -20.95 -20.89
N GLU A 2 -4.68 -21.27 -21.64
CA GLU A 2 -3.33 -21.57 -21.11
C GLU A 2 -2.71 -20.46 -20.23
N ARG A 3 -2.74 -19.19 -20.67
CA ARG A 3 -2.19 -18.05 -19.90
C ARG A 3 -2.83 -17.88 -18.52
N ALA A 4 -4.15 -18.04 -18.44
CA ALA A 4 -4.89 -17.90 -17.18
C ALA A 4 -4.56 -19.06 -16.22
N GLU A 5 -4.39 -20.27 -16.75
CA GLU A 5 -4.01 -21.44 -15.98
C GLU A 5 -2.58 -21.33 -15.42
N ILE A 6 -1.61 -20.89 -16.25
CA ILE A 6 -0.25 -20.61 -15.80
C ILE A 6 -0.24 -19.57 -14.68
N LEU A 7 -0.98 -18.48 -14.86
CA LEU A 7 -1.06 -17.42 -13.86
C LEU A 7 -1.69 -17.92 -12.56
N GLN A 8 -2.75 -18.73 -12.62
CA GLN A 8 -3.36 -19.33 -11.44
C GLN A 8 -2.38 -20.24 -10.69
N ASN A 9 -1.61 -21.05 -11.42
CA ASN A 9 -0.57 -21.90 -10.83
C ASN A 9 0.53 -21.07 -10.15
N CYS A 10 0.93 -19.95 -10.76
CA CYS A 10 1.86 -19.00 -10.14
C CYS A 10 1.28 -18.42 -8.85
N LEU A 11 0.01 -17.97 -8.84
CA LEU A 11 -0.65 -17.43 -7.65
C LEU A 11 -0.75 -18.45 -6.51
N ASN A 12 -1.06 -19.70 -6.85
CA ASN A 12 -1.15 -20.79 -5.88
C ASN A 12 0.22 -21.16 -5.27
N SER A 13 1.30 -20.80 -5.95
CA SER A 13 2.67 -21.03 -5.49
C SER A 13 3.23 -19.87 -4.65
N LEU A 14 2.53 -18.74 -4.56
CA LEU A 14 2.96 -17.59 -3.75
C LEU A 14 2.76 -17.84 -2.26
N LYS A 15 3.73 -17.41 -1.46
CA LYS A 15 3.51 -17.17 -0.03
C LYS A 15 2.61 -15.94 0.17
N ASP A 16 2.00 -15.83 1.34
CA ASP A 16 1.21 -14.66 1.71
C ASP A 16 1.97 -13.35 1.50
N GLY A 17 1.35 -12.43 0.76
CA GLY A 17 1.96 -11.15 0.41
C GLY A 17 3.05 -11.21 -0.67
N GLY A 18 3.25 -12.37 -1.31
CA GLY A 18 4.16 -12.55 -2.44
C GLY A 18 3.72 -11.76 -3.68
N TYR A 19 4.66 -11.60 -4.62
CA TYR A 19 4.45 -10.86 -5.86
C TYR A 19 4.87 -11.71 -7.07
N ILE A 20 4.25 -11.43 -8.21
CA ILE A 20 4.66 -11.93 -9.52
C ILE A 20 5.18 -10.75 -10.33
N ILE A 21 6.31 -10.94 -11.01
CA ILE A 21 6.80 -10.01 -12.04
C ILE A 21 6.50 -10.65 -13.38
N SER A 22 5.74 -9.96 -14.23
CA SER A 22 5.49 -10.39 -15.61
C SER A 22 6.00 -9.36 -16.60
N ILE A 23 6.42 -9.84 -17.78
CA ILE A 23 6.77 -9.02 -18.93
C ILE A 23 5.67 -9.24 -19.96
N GLU A 24 4.96 -8.19 -20.30
CA GLU A 24 3.76 -8.26 -21.15
C GLU A 24 3.85 -7.24 -22.29
N ASP A 25 2.91 -7.29 -23.23
CA ASP A 25 2.74 -6.21 -24.21
C ASP A 25 2.18 -4.95 -23.53
N VAL A 26 2.51 -3.77 -24.08
CA VAL A 26 1.99 -2.50 -23.57
C VAL A 26 0.46 -2.51 -23.64
N GLY A 27 -0.19 -2.16 -22.51
CA GLY A 27 -1.65 -2.18 -22.39
C GLY A 27 -2.23 -3.54 -21.98
N ALA A 28 -1.40 -4.53 -21.67
CA ALA A 28 -1.88 -5.77 -21.10
C ALA A 28 -2.58 -5.53 -19.76
N GLU A 29 -3.73 -6.19 -19.60
CA GLU A 29 -4.51 -6.19 -18.37
C GLU A 29 -4.76 -7.62 -17.89
N PHE A 30 -4.93 -7.77 -16.58
CA PHE A 30 -5.28 -9.02 -15.92
C PHE A 30 -6.63 -8.84 -15.26
N ALA A 31 -7.69 -9.29 -15.94
CA ALA A 31 -9.05 -9.30 -15.42
C ALA A 31 -9.30 -10.61 -14.66
N MET A 32 -8.72 -10.73 -13.46
CA MET A 32 -8.98 -11.84 -12.54
C MET A 32 -9.28 -11.26 -11.15
N ASP A 33 -10.36 -11.72 -10.52
CA ASP A 33 -10.85 -11.19 -9.24
C ASP A 33 -9.83 -11.35 -8.10
N ASP A 34 -8.95 -12.34 -8.20
CA ASP A 34 -7.94 -12.66 -7.21
C ASP A 34 -6.57 -12.01 -7.48
N ILE A 35 -6.46 -11.09 -8.45
CA ILE A 35 -5.21 -10.40 -8.81
C ILE A 35 -5.36 -8.89 -8.75
N VAL A 36 -4.34 -8.23 -8.23
CA VAL A 36 -4.19 -6.78 -8.29
C VAL A 36 -2.89 -6.40 -8.98
N THR A 37 -2.98 -5.50 -9.96
CA THR A 37 -1.81 -4.83 -10.53
C THR A 37 -1.32 -3.75 -9.56
N VAL A 38 -0.11 -3.94 -9.04
CA VAL A 38 0.52 -3.04 -8.07
C VAL A 38 1.28 -1.93 -8.79
N ALA A 39 2.00 -2.26 -9.86
CA ALA A 39 2.74 -1.32 -10.67
C ALA A 39 2.84 -1.83 -12.12
N SER A 40 2.98 -0.90 -13.06
CA SER A 40 3.27 -1.19 -14.47
C SER A 40 4.25 -0.14 -15.00
N TYR A 41 5.30 -0.62 -15.66
CA TYR A 41 6.37 0.20 -16.24
C TYR A 41 6.50 -0.12 -17.72
N ALA A 42 6.23 0.84 -18.60
CA ALA A 42 6.43 0.66 -20.03
C ALA A 42 7.94 0.62 -20.36
N CYS A 43 8.33 -0.35 -21.19
CA CYS A 43 9.69 -0.57 -21.68
C CYS A 43 9.62 -0.87 -23.18
N ASN A 44 9.71 0.17 -24.00
CA ASN A 44 9.54 0.09 -25.46
C ASN A 44 8.17 -0.54 -25.82
N ASN A 45 8.18 -1.69 -26.51
CA ASN A 45 6.99 -2.40 -26.95
C ASN A 45 6.46 -3.39 -25.89
N LYS A 46 7.10 -3.46 -24.72
CA LYS A 46 6.69 -4.30 -23.60
C LYS A 46 6.39 -3.46 -22.36
N CYS A 47 5.83 -4.06 -21.34
CA CYS A 47 5.74 -3.50 -20.00
C CYS A 47 6.13 -4.53 -18.95
N ILE A 48 6.73 -4.05 -17.85
CA ILE A 48 7.00 -4.84 -16.66
C ILE A 48 5.86 -4.58 -15.69
N MET A 49 5.11 -5.63 -15.35
CA MET A 49 3.99 -5.57 -14.42
C MET A 49 4.35 -6.27 -13.12
N LEU A 50 4.02 -5.62 -12.00
CA LEU A 50 4.11 -6.20 -10.67
C LEU A 50 2.69 -6.56 -10.22
N LEU A 51 2.43 -7.85 -10.05
CA LEU A 51 1.13 -8.40 -9.68
C LEU A 51 1.19 -8.96 -8.26
N LYS A 52 0.05 -8.95 -7.58
CA LYS A 52 -0.11 -9.52 -6.24
C LYS A 52 -1.49 -10.13 -6.12
N LYS A 53 -1.63 -11.19 -5.31
CA LYS A 53 -2.94 -11.75 -4.96
C LYS A 53 -3.79 -10.69 -4.25
N ALA A 54 -5.05 -10.54 -4.67
CA ALA A 54 -6.00 -9.64 -4.05
C ALA A 54 -6.16 -9.98 -2.57
N SER A 55 -6.17 -8.95 -1.73
CA SER A 55 -6.38 -9.12 -0.29
C SER A 55 -7.88 -9.09 -0.01
N LEU A 56 -8.42 -10.14 0.62
CA LEU A 56 -9.80 -10.17 1.13
C LEU A 56 -9.97 -9.40 2.45
N ARG A 57 -8.97 -8.58 2.79
CA ARG A 57 -8.92 -7.86 4.06
C ARG A 57 -9.89 -6.70 4.04
N ASP A 58 -10.68 -6.59 5.10
CA ASP A 58 -11.50 -5.41 5.35
C ASP A 58 -10.60 -4.23 5.74
N VAL A 59 -10.53 -3.23 4.85
CA VAL A 59 -9.73 -2.02 5.05
C VAL A 59 -10.32 -1.13 6.12
N GLU A 60 -11.65 -1.13 6.29
CA GLU A 60 -12.32 -0.23 7.24
C GLU A 60 -12.02 -0.56 8.71
N ASN A 61 -11.62 -1.80 8.99
CA ASN A 61 -11.21 -2.25 10.33
C ASN A 61 -9.79 -1.82 10.74
N ASP A 62 -9.01 -1.22 9.83
CA ASP A 62 -7.66 -0.77 10.19
C ASP A 62 -7.68 0.41 11.16
N ALA A 63 -6.70 0.42 12.06
CA ALA A 63 -6.48 1.57 12.92
C ALA A 63 -5.83 2.70 12.14
N VAL A 64 -6.37 3.90 12.26
CA VAL A 64 -5.83 5.10 11.61
C VAL A 64 -5.12 6.01 12.62
N ILE A 65 -3.93 6.49 12.24
CA ILE A 65 -3.13 7.45 13.00
C ILE A 65 -2.72 8.58 12.06
N LYS A 66 -3.13 9.81 12.39
CA LYS A 66 -2.61 11.00 11.72
C LYS A 66 -1.20 11.27 12.26
N TYR A 67 -0.21 11.16 11.39
CA TYR A 67 1.16 11.53 11.68
C TYR A 67 1.31 13.04 11.51
N ASP A 68 1.94 13.69 12.48
CA ASP A 68 2.30 15.10 12.42
C ASP A 68 3.76 15.28 12.86
N SER A 69 4.51 16.10 12.11
CA SER A 69 5.92 16.40 12.42
C SER A 69 6.08 17.45 13.54
N ASN A 70 5.03 18.21 13.86
CA ASN A 70 5.04 19.29 14.83
C ASN A 70 4.28 18.93 16.12
N ASP A 71 3.30 18.04 16.02
CA ASP A 71 2.53 17.53 17.16
C ASP A 71 2.76 16.01 17.32
N PHE A 72 3.37 15.61 18.44
CA PHE A 72 3.71 14.22 18.73
C PHE A 72 2.68 13.48 19.60
N THR A 73 1.49 14.06 19.81
CA THR A 73 0.39 13.41 20.57
C THR A 73 0.00 12.04 20.01
N TRP A 74 0.23 11.80 18.71
CA TRP A 74 -0.03 10.52 18.05
C TRP A 74 0.86 9.37 18.55
N ILE A 75 2.03 9.64 19.13
CA ILE A 75 3.00 8.61 19.53
C ILE A 75 2.38 7.66 20.57
N ARG A 76 1.68 8.19 21.58
CA ARG A 76 1.07 7.35 22.64
C ARG A 76 0.07 6.37 22.06
N LYS A 77 -0.80 6.86 21.17
CA LYS A 77 -1.79 6.03 20.45
C LYS A 77 -1.10 4.98 19.57
N ALA A 78 -0.01 5.34 18.90
CA ALA A 78 0.77 4.43 18.09
C ALA A 78 1.36 3.29 18.92
N GLN A 79 1.99 3.61 20.06
CA GLN A 79 2.54 2.61 20.97
C GLN A 79 1.47 1.63 21.47
N GLU A 80 0.31 2.13 21.92
CA GLU A 80 -0.81 1.30 22.38
C GLU A 80 -1.30 0.33 21.28
N LEU A 81 -1.48 0.83 20.05
CA LEU A 81 -1.93 0.00 18.94
C LEU A 81 -0.87 -1.00 18.48
N ILE A 82 0.41 -0.61 18.48
CA ILE A 82 1.52 -1.47 18.09
C ILE A 82 1.73 -2.59 19.11
N SER A 83 1.59 -2.32 20.41
CA SER A 83 1.70 -3.35 21.45
C SER A 83 0.45 -4.21 21.60
N SER A 84 -0.68 -3.83 20.98
CA SER A 84 -1.89 -4.65 21.01
C SER A 84 -1.71 -5.96 20.25
N ALA A 85 -2.30 -7.03 20.79
CA ALA A 85 -2.39 -8.34 20.14
C ALA A 85 -3.41 -8.38 18.97
N GLU A 86 -4.08 -7.27 18.69
CA GLU A 86 -5.04 -7.17 17.60
C GLU A 86 -4.33 -7.34 16.25
N ASN A 87 -4.80 -8.30 15.46
CA ASN A 87 -4.28 -8.55 14.12
C ASN A 87 -4.95 -7.64 13.07
N ARG A 88 -4.89 -6.32 13.27
CA ARG A 88 -5.32 -5.31 12.28
C ARG A 88 -4.15 -4.49 11.79
N ARG A 89 -4.26 -3.87 10.60
CA ARG A 89 -3.21 -2.95 10.15
C ARG A 89 -3.33 -1.62 10.87
N ILE A 90 -2.21 -0.92 10.95
CA ILE A 90 -2.12 0.43 11.49
C ILE A 90 -1.68 1.34 10.35
N VAL A 91 -2.59 2.17 9.87
CA VAL A 91 -2.36 3.12 8.79
C VAL A 91 -1.93 4.46 9.40
N PHE A 92 -0.66 4.79 9.26
CA PHE A 92 -0.15 6.13 9.48
C PHE A 92 -0.36 6.95 8.22
N PHE A 93 -1.01 8.10 8.33
CA PHE A 93 -1.16 9.01 7.20
C PHE A 93 -0.65 10.41 7.54
N SER A 94 -0.11 11.08 6.53
CA SER A 94 0.29 12.49 6.59
C SER A 94 -0.30 13.20 5.39
N GLU A 95 -1.00 14.30 5.65
CA GLU A 95 -1.59 15.19 4.65
C GLU A 95 -1.32 16.63 5.05
N LYS A 96 -1.29 17.56 4.07
CA LYS A 96 -1.20 19.01 4.31
C LYS A 96 0.04 19.42 5.13
N GLN A 97 1.15 18.71 4.95
CA GLN A 97 2.43 18.99 5.58
C GLN A 97 3.51 19.21 4.53
N LYS A 98 4.09 20.42 4.50
CA LYS A 98 5.19 20.78 3.58
C LYS A 98 6.43 19.89 3.77
N HIS A 99 6.73 19.53 5.02
CA HIS A 99 7.88 18.71 5.39
C HIS A 99 7.43 17.61 6.36
N SER A 100 7.05 16.44 5.82
CA SER A 100 6.65 15.29 6.63
C SER A 100 7.81 14.32 6.85
N GLY A 101 8.09 13.99 8.11
CA GLY A 101 9.06 12.96 8.50
C GLY A 101 8.55 11.51 8.37
N LEU A 102 7.32 11.32 7.87
CA LEU A 102 6.60 10.04 7.87
C LEU A 102 7.41 8.89 7.24
N LEU A 103 8.11 9.13 6.13
CA LEU A 103 8.88 8.08 5.45
C LEU A 103 10.16 7.70 6.20
N GLY A 104 10.79 8.66 6.87
CA GLY A 104 11.91 8.39 7.77
C GLY A 104 11.46 7.52 8.94
N PHE A 105 10.33 7.89 9.55
CA PHE A 105 9.69 7.11 10.60
C PHE A 105 9.33 5.69 10.12
N ALA A 106 8.72 5.56 8.94
CA ALA A 106 8.37 4.27 8.33
C ALA A 106 9.57 3.34 8.17
N ASN A 107 10.72 3.90 7.76
CA ASN A 107 11.95 3.12 7.56
C ASN A 107 12.50 2.52 8.85
N CYS A 108 12.36 3.22 9.97
CA CYS A 108 12.72 2.70 11.29
C CYS A 108 11.69 1.67 11.75
N LEU A 109 10.41 2.04 11.78
CA LEU A 109 9.37 1.24 12.41
C LEU A 109 9.17 -0.13 11.75
N LYS A 110 9.30 -0.22 10.42
CA LYS A 110 9.16 -1.49 9.69
C LYS A 110 10.18 -2.56 10.08
N ARG A 111 11.28 -2.18 10.74
CA ARG A 111 12.35 -3.08 11.21
C ARG A 111 12.10 -3.63 12.61
N GLU A 112 11.09 -3.13 13.31
CA GLU A 112 10.71 -3.60 14.64
C GLU A 112 9.81 -4.85 14.57
N ASN A 113 9.73 -5.62 15.65
CA ASN A 113 9.02 -6.91 15.69
C ASN A 113 7.56 -6.81 15.21
N ASP A 114 6.89 -5.71 15.53
CA ASP A 114 5.50 -5.42 15.15
C ASP A 114 5.37 -4.39 14.03
N GLY A 115 6.49 -4.01 13.39
CA GLY A 115 6.50 -3.07 12.28
C GLY A 115 5.72 -3.55 11.05
N LYS A 116 5.59 -4.88 10.89
CA LYS A 116 4.96 -5.51 9.70
C LYS A 116 3.46 -5.20 9.56
N LYS A 117 2.76 -4.86 10.65
CA LYS A 117 1.34 -4.44 10.59
C LYS A 117 1.14 -2.98 10.19
N THR A 118 2.21 -2.20 10.09
CA THR A 118 2.12 -0.76 9.81
C THR A 118 2.10 -0.46 8.30
N ARG A 119 1.29 0.52 7.92
CA ARG A 119 1.13 1.02 6.54
C ARG A 119 1.27 2.53 6.58
N PHE A 120 1.85 3.11 5.55
CA PHE A 120 2.17 4.53 5.51
C PHE A 120 1.58 5.16 4.26
N VAL A 121 0.86 6.26 4.44
CA VAL A 121 0.20 7.04 3.39
C VAL A 121 0.68 8.49 3.47
N LEU A 122 1.49 8.91 2.50
CA LEU A 122 1.96 10.29 2.38
C LEU A 122 1.20 10.98 1.25
N ILE A 123 0.37 11.96 1.59
CA ILE A 123 -0.40 12.77 0.64
C ILE A 123 0.32 14.11 0.48
N MET A 124 0.88 14.33 -0.70
CA MET A 124 1.68 15.52 -1.00
C MET A 124 0.92 16.58 -1.80
N ASP A 125 -0.16 16.18 -2.47
CA ASP A 125 -0.94 17.07 -3.30
C ASP A 125 -1.95 17.84 -2.44
N ASP A 126 -1.87 19.18 -2.47
CA ASP A 126 -2.74 20.05 -1.67
C ASP A 126 -4.22 19.95 -2.10
N ASN A 127 -4.48 19.57 -3.35
CA ASN A 127 -5.81 19.39 -3.92
C ASN A 127 -6.35 17.95 -3.77
N ALA A 128 -5.61 17.05 -3.12
CA ALA A 128 -6.12 15.72 -2.82
C ALA A 128 -7.32 15.81 -1.86
N GLU A 129 -8.22 14.82 -1.96
CA GLU A 129 -9.32 14.67 -1.02
C GLU A 129 -8.79 14.54 0.43
N LYS A 130 -9.61 14.84 1.42
CA LYS A 130 -9.20 14.62 2.82
C LYS A 130 -9.06 13.12 3.07
N PHE A 131 -7.98 12.70 3.74
CA PHE A 131 -7.80 11.30 4.08
C PHE A 131 -9.00 10.76 4.87
N SER A 132 -9.55 9.65 4.39
CA SER A 132 -10.57 8.87 5.07
C SER A 132 -10.40 7.41 4.64
N ILE A 133 -10.47 6.50 5.60
CA ILE A 133 -10.33 5.07 5.30
C ILE A 133 -11.51 4.49 4.53
N ALA A 134 -12.70 5.08 4.71
CA ALA A 134 -13.92 4.71 4.00
C ALA A 134 -14.02 5.36 2.60
N ASN A 135 -13.12 6.29 2.27
CA ASN A 135 -13.13 6.90 0.95
C ASN A 135 -12.53 5.93 -0.09
N PRO A 136 -13.26 5.57 -1.16
CA PRO A 136 -12.80 4.62 -2.18
C PRO A 136 -11.43 4.97 -2.79
N PHE A 137 -11.12 6.27 -2.91
CA PHE A 137 -9.83 6.73 -3.43
C PHE A 137 -8.65 6.20 -2.61
N TYR A 138 -8.77 6.19 -1.28
CA TYR A 138 -7.77 5.64 -0.37
C TYR A 138 -7.94 4.15 -0.13
N ALA A 139 -9.17 3.68 0.03
CA ALA A 139 -9.49 2.28 0.29
C ALA A 139 -8.96 1.36 -0.82
N ASN A 140 -9.13 1.75 -2.09
CA ASN A 140 -8.63 1.00 -3.25
C ASN A 140 -7.09 0.92 -3.30
N GLN A 141 -6.39 1.91 -2.74
CA GLN A 141 -4.94 1.85 -2.64
C GLN A 141 -4.50 1.02 -1.43
N LEU A 142 -5.18 1.14 -0.29
CA LEU A 142 -4.88 0.40 0.93
C LEU A 142 -5.20 -1.11 0.82
N SER A 143 -6.16 -1.49 -0.03
CA SER A 143 -6.48 -2.90 -0.32
C SER A 143 -5.31 -3.65 -0.99
N LYS A 144 -4.39 -2.93 -1.64
CA LYS A 144 -3.14 -3.50 -2.19
C LYS A 144 -2.16 -3.95 -1.09
N ASP A 145 -2.39 -3.53 0.15
CA ASP A 145 -1.58 -3.86 1.34
C ASP A 145 -0.09 -3.53 1.14
N LEU A 146 0.21 -2.39 0.53
CA LEU A 146 1.56 -1.89 0.33
C LEU A 146 2.03 -1.13 1.56
N VAL A 147 3.27 -1.37 1.98
CA VAL A 147 3.84 -0.72 3.18
C VAL A 147 3.92 0.80 3.01
N ILE A 148 4.37 1.28 1.85
CA ILE A 148 4.55 2.71 1.57
C ILE A 148 3.67 3.11 0.39
N ASN A 149 2.87 4.15 0.58
CA ASN A 149 1.98 4.72 -0.42
C ASN A 149 2.21 6.23 -0.44
N VAL A 150 2.65 6.78 -1.56
CA VAL A 150 2.86 8.22 -1.75
C VAL A 150 1.91 8.68 -2.85
N TYR A 151 1.09 9.69 -2.56
CA TYR A 151 0.27 10.36 -3.55
C TYR A 151 0.88 11.72 -3.90
N LYS A 152 1.30 11.87 -5.16
CA LYS A 152 1.95 13.08 -5.67
C LYS A 152 1.67 13.26 -7.16
N ASN A 153 1.40 14.49 -7.59
CA ASN A 153 1.09 14.88 -8.95
C ASN A 153 -0.01 14.02 -9.59
N GLY A 154 -1.09 13.77 -8.84
CA GLY A 154 -2.24 13.00 -9.28
C GLY A 154 -2.03 11.49 -9.32
N ARG A 155 -0.91 10.96 -8.81
CA ARG A 155 -0.52 9.56 -8.96
C ARG A 155 -0.07 8.93 -7.65
N TRP A 156 -0.44 7.65 -7.48
CA TRP A 156 0.09 6.79 -6.43
C TRP A 156 1.46 6.21 -6.81
N GLY A 157 2.35 6.09 -5.84
CA GLY A 157 3.67 5.52 -6.02
C GLY A 157 4.45 5.35 -4.71
N THR A 158 5.78 5.29 -4.84
CA THR A 158 6.74 5.23 -3.73
C THR A 158 8.02 5.95 -4.14
N TYR A 159 8.81 6.40 -3.18
CA TYR A 159 10.20 6.74 -3.41
C TYR A 159 11.03 5.45 -3.56
N ARG A 160 11.97 5.44 -4.50
CA ARG A 160 12.90 4.34 -4.79
C ARG A 160 14.31 4.88 -4.87
#